data_AF-K5UWE8-F1
#
_entry.id   AF-K5UWE8-F1
#
_cell.length_a   1.000
_cell.length_b   1.000
_cell.length_c   1.000
_cell.angle_alpha   90.00
_cell.angle_beta   90.00
_cell.angle_gamma   90.00
#
_symmetry.space_group_name_H-M   'P 1'
#
loop_
_entity.id
_entity.type
_entity.pdbx_description
1 polymer ?
#
loop_
_entity_poly.entity_id
_entity_poly.type
_entity_poly.pdbx_seq_one_letter_code
_entity_poly.pdbx_strand_id
1 'polypeptide(L)'
;MSLLRAATARQKQALLSTLPRRNASTHHEEHHHEEHHHEDTTVYPQETFANKVWLGWALAGLTASAFYKFAPSPEDDSYVKRLIDHYRIPKEAWEKINIKHLTLEAQGAQEMLIVADARRPPVHRFRFPQRFEQHSAHLHPVGGSPDLADLAVKDR
;
A
#
# COMPACT_ATOMS: atom_id res chain seq x y z
N MET A 1 -23.58 -33.38 6.24
CA MET A 1 -22.18 -33.74 5.93
C MET A 1 -21.91 -33.47 4.46
N SER A 2 -21.50 -32.24 4.09
CA SER A 2 -21.00 -31.97 2.74
C SER A 2 -20.06 -30.78 2.77
N LEU A 3 -18.82 -31.06 2.37
CA LEU A 3 -17.68 -30.17 2.35
C LEU A 3 -17.83 -29.20 1.16
N LEU A 4 -18.26 -27.97 1.42
CA LEU A 4 -18.18 -26.91 0.43
C LEU A 4 -16.74 -26.42 0.32
N ARG A 5 -16.09 -27.02 -0.68
CA ARG A 5 -14.75 -26.73 -1.18
C ARG A 5 -14.65 -25.24 -1.53
N ALA A 6 -13.72 -24.58 -0.87
CA ALA A 6 -13.35 -23.20 -1.10
C ALA A 6 -13.02 -22.93 -2.58
N ALA A 7 -13.73 -21.99 -3.20
CA ALA A 7 -13.36 -21.40 -4.47
C ALA A 7 -12.58 -20.11 -4.18
N THR A 8 -11.26 -20.24 -3.99
CA THR A 8 -10.36 -19.08 -4.03
C THR A 8 -10.23 -18.62 -5.48
N ALA A 9 -11.11 -17.73 -5.91
CA ALA A 9 -10.94 -16.99 -7.15
C ALA A 9 -9.73 -16.06 -6.97
N ARG A 10 -8.55 -16.56 -7.32
CA ARG A 10 -7.31 -15.78 -7.43
C ARG A 10 -7.50 -14.81 -8.59
N GLN A 11 -7.95 -13.59 -8.26
CA GLN A 11 -8.07 -12.49 -9.19
C GLN A 11 -6.67 -12.19 -9.73
N LYS A 12 -6.38 -12.71 -10.94
CA LYS A 12 -5.16 -12.38 -11.67
C LYS A 12 -5.28 -10.89 -11.98
N GLN A 13 -4.60 -10.08 -11.18
CA GLN A 13 -4.32 -8.70 -11.48
C GLN A 13 -3.67 -8.68 -12.87
N ALA A 14 -4.40 -8.16 -13.85
CA ALA A 14 -3.81 -7.73 -15.10
C ALA A 14 -2.91 -6.55 -14.74
N LEU A 15 -1.66 -6.86 -14.43
CA LEU A 15 -0.58 -5.89 -14.38
C LEU A 15 -0.48 -5.32 -15.79
N LEU A 16 -1.11 -4.18 -16.01
CA LEU A 16 -0.76 -3.27 -17.10
C LEU A 16 0.65 -2.78 -16.79
N SER A 17 1.64 -3.61 -17.10
CA SER A 17 3.03 -3.21 -17.15
C SER A 17 3.17 -2.26 -18.33
N THR A 18 3.01 -0.96 -18.09
CA THR A 18 3.53 0.07 -18.99
C THR A 18 5.06 -0.02 -18.90
N LEU A 19 5.63 -0.97 -19.64
CA LEU A 19 7.05 -1.07 -19.87
C LEU A 19 7.49 0.24 -20.54
N PRO A 20 8.43 1.01 -19.95
CA PRO A 20 9.11 2.05 -20.70
C PRO A 20 9.91 1.35 -21.81
N ARG A 21 9.46 1.50 -23.05
CA ARG A 21 10.22 1.07 -24.23
C ARG A 21 11.43 1.99 -24.33
N ARG A 22 12.51 1.63 -23.64
CA ARG A 22 13.83 2.23 -23.85
C ARG A 22 14.23 1.87 -25.27
N ASN A 23 14.21 2.84 -26.18
CA ASN A 23 14.88 2.73 -27.45
C ASN A 23 16.38 2.75 -27.18
N ALA A 24 16.94 1.59 -26.87
CA ALA A 24 18.37 1.36 -26.84
C ALA A 24 18.78 0.79 -28.20
N SER A 25 19.18 1.66 -29.13
CA SER A 25 19.96 1.26 -30.29
C SER A 25 21.44 1.36 -29.93
N THR A 26 22.03 0.25 -29.52
CA THR A 26 23.49 0.08 -29.57
C THR A 26 23.82 -0.55 -30.92
N HIS A 27 24.11 0.29 -31.91
CA HIS A 27 24.86 -0.12 -33.09
C HIS A 27 25.96 0.92 -33.28
N HIS A 28 27.15 0.60 -32.78
CA HIS A 28 28.37 1.30 -33.11
C HIS A 28 28.75 0.84 -34.52
N GLU A 29 28.65 1.74 -35.48
CA GLU A 29 29.24 1.57 -36.80
C GLU A 29 30.11 2.81 -37.05
N GLU A 30 31.42 2.60 -36.98
CA GLU A 30 32.42 3.55 -37.45
C GLU A 30 32.21 3.73 -38.95
N HIS A 31 31.63 4.88 -39.35
CA HIS A 31 31.58 5.26 -40.76
C HIS A 31 32.20 6.64 -40.95
N HIS A 32 33.22 6.59 -41.80
CA HIS A 32 34.03 7.66 -42.33
C HIS A 32 33.19 8.86 -42.81
N HIS A 33 33.76 10.05 -42.65
CA HIS A 33 33.26 11.31 -43.19
C HIS A 33 33.14 11.24 -44.71
N GLU A 34 31.94 10.98 -45.23
CA GLU A 34 31.55 11.42 -46.56
C GLU A 34 30.51 12.55 -46.43
N GLU A 35 30.94 13.72 -46.89
CA GLU A 35 30.21 14.96 -47.01
C GLU A 35 29.15 14.82 -48.13
N HIS A 36 28.10 14.05 -47.86
CA HIS A 36 26.93 13.97 -48.73
C HIS A 36 26.00 15.14 -48.40
N HIS A 37 26.02 16.16 -49.25
CA HIS A 37 24.95 17.14 -49.39
C HIS A 37 23.66 16.43 -49.82
N HIS A 38 22.97 15.79 -48.87
CA HIS A 38 21.58 15.45 -49.06
C HIS A 38 20.81 16.77 -49.05
N GLU A 39 20.43 17.24 -50.23
CA GLU A 39 19.38 18.26 -50.35
C GLU A 39 18.18 17.80 -49.53
N ASP A 40 17.89 18.53 -48.47
CA ASP A 40 16.78 18.25 -47.56
C ASP A 40 15.48 18.49 -48.33
N THR A 41 15.00 17.47 -49.05
CA THR A 41 13.74 17.48 -49.83
C THR A 41 12.51 17.35 -48.93
N THR A 42 12.65 17.53 -47.62
CA THR A 42 11.53 17.54 -46.68
C THR A 42 10.71 18.81 -46.89
N VAL A 43 9.63 18.66 -47.67
CA VAL A 43 8.63 19.71 -47.83
C VAL A 43 7.85 19.82 -46.52
N TYR A 44 8.27 20.74 -45.65
CA TYR A 44 7.52 21.06 -44.44
C TYR A 44 6.19 21.72 -44.83
N PRO A 45 5.05 21.21 -44.34
CA PRO A 45 3.77 21.86 -44.56
C PRO A 45 3.82 23.27 -43.95
N GLN A 46 3.32 24.28 -44.67
CA GLN A 46 3.32 25.65 -44.19
C GLN A 46 2.55 25.75 -42.87
N GLU A 47 3.26 26.05 -41.78
CA GLU A 47 2.64 26.20 -40.47
C GLU A 47 1.75 27.44 -40.45
N THR A 48 0.45 27.21 -40.59
CA THR A 48 -0.58 28.24 -40.47
C THR A 48 -1.26 28.14 -39.10
N PHE A 49 -1.70 29.27 -38.56
CA PHE A 49 -2.47 29.31 -37.30
C PHE A 49 -3.80 28.54 -37.36
N ALA A 50 -4.24 28.11 -38.55
CA ALA A 50 -5.40 27.26 -38.76
C ALA A 50 -5.08 25.75 -38.72
N ASN A 51 -3.87 25.35 -38.30
CA ASN A 51 -3.50 23.94 -38.19
C ASN A 51 -4.33 23.22 -37.11
N LYS A 52 -4.53 21.91 -37.26
CA LYS A 52 -5.39 21.10 -36.36
C LYS A 52 -4.97 21.19 -34.89
N VAL A 53 -3.69 21.41 -34.63
CA VAL A 53 -3.13 21.61 -33.28
C VAL A 53 -3.67 22.90 -32.66
N TRP A 54 -3.60 24.03 -33.38
CA TRP A 54 -4.13 25.31 -32.92
C TRP A 54 -5.65 25.31 -32.79
N LEU A 55 -6.35 24.64 -33.70
CA LEU A 55 -7.79 24.44 -33.60
C LEU A 55 -8.17 23.63 -32.35
N GLY A 56 -7.40 22.58 -32.03
CA GLY A 56 -7.56 21.79 -30.82
C GLY A 56 -7.41 22.64 -29.55
N TRP A 57 -6.38 23.49 -29.49
CA TRP A 57 -6.18 24.42 -28.37
C TRP A 57 -7.29 25.47 -28.26
N ALA A 58 -7.72 26.05 -29.38
CA ALA A 58 -8.82 27.00 -29.41
C ALA A 58 -10.12 26.36 -28.91
N LEU A 59 -10.43 25.14 -29.36
CA LEU A 59 -11.60 24.39 -28.91
C LEU A 59 -11.51 24.03 -27.43
N ALA A 60 -10.34 23.59 -26.95
CA ALA A 60 -10.12 23.29 -25.53
C ALA A 60 -10.33 24.53 -24.66
N GLY A 61 -9.79 25.69 -25.06
CA GLY A 61 -9.99 26.97 -24.38
C GLY A 61 -11.45 27.41 -24.36
N LEU A 62 -12.16 27.28 -25.48
CA LEU A 62 -13.60 27.54 -25.57
C LEU A 62 -14.42 26.61 -24.68
N THR A 63 -14.06 25.32 -24.65
CA THR A 63 -14.74 24.32 -23.84
C THR A 63 -14.53 24.60 -22.35
N ALA A 64 -13.31 24.94 -21.93
CA ALA A 64 -13.00 25.29 -20.55
C ALA A 64 -13.72 26.57 -20.08
N SER A 65 -13.77 27.59 -20.93
CA SER A 65 -14.47 28.85 -20.62
C SER A 65 -15.99 28.68 -20.59
N ALA A 66 -16.56 27.89 -21.51
CA ALA A 66 -17.96 27.49 -21.46
C ALA A 66 -18.28 26.68 -20.19
N PHE A 67 -17.42 25.73 -19.84
CA PHE A 67 -17.57 24.95 -18.61
C PHE A 67 -17.50 25.86 -17.37
N TYR A 68 -16.55 26.78 -17.28
CA TYR A 68 -16.47 27.70 -16.14
C TYR A 68 -17.73 28.57 -15.95
N LYS A 69 -18.35 29.03 -17.06
CA LYS A 69 -19.51 29.93 -17.01
C LYS A 69 -20.84 29.19 -16.86
N PHE A 70 -20.97 27.99 -17.42
CA PHE A 70 -22.22 27.23 -17.50
C PHE A 70 -22.18 25.92 -16.70
N ALA A 71 -21.09 25.61 -15.99
CA ALA A 71 -21.07 24.47 -15.08
C ALA A 71 -22.13 24.69 -14.00
N PRO A 72 -22.98 23.69 -13.73
CA PRO A 72 -23.93 23.75 -12.63
C PRO A 72 -23.19 24.01 -11.32
N SER A 73 -23.74 24.88 -10.47
CA SER A 73 -23.25 25.04 -9.11
C SER A 73 -23.34 23.69 -8.39
N PRO A 74 -22.42 23.35 -7.48
CA PRO A 74 -22.52 22.13 -6.66
C PRO A 74 -23.83 22.00 -5.88
N GLU A 75 -24.51 23.13 -5.65
CA GLU A 75 -25.80 23.20 -4.97
C GLU A 75 -27.01 23.06 -5.91
N ASP A 76 -26.82 23.21 -7.23
CA ASP A 76 -27.91 23.04 -8.19
C ASP A 76 -28.28 21.57 -8.34
N ASP A 77 -29.57 21.27 -8.20
CA ASP A 77 -30.15 19.94 -8.38
C ASP A 77 -30.29 19.60 -9.87
N SER A 78 -29.15 19.45 -10.53
CA SER A 78 -29.06 19.09 -11.93
C SER A 78 -29.42 17.61 -12.16
N TYR A 79 -30.02 17.30 -13.31
CA TYR A 79 -30.34 15.93 -13.70
C TYR A 79 -29.12 15.00 -13.66
N VAL A 80 -27.96 15.53 -14.04
CA VAL A 80 -26.68 14.79 -14.01
C VAL A 80 -26.29 14.46 -12.57
N LYS A 81 -26.42 15.40 -11.63
CA LYS A 81 -26.17 15.16 -10.20
C LYS A 81 -27.09 14.07 -9.65
N ARG A 82 -28.39 14.11 -9.94
CA ARG A 82 -29.34 13.05 -9.54
C ARG A 82 -28.96 11.67 -10.08
N LEU A 83 -28.52 11.62 -11.34
CA LEU A 83 -28.07 10.36 -11.95
C LEU A 83 -26.82 9.82 -11.26
N ILE A 84 -25.84 10.68 -10.99
CA ILE A 84 -24.62 10.31 -10.25
C ILE A 84 -24.98 9.85 -8.83
N ASP A 85 -25.83 10.61 -8.12
CA ASP A 85 -26.28 10.31 -6.77
C ASP A 85 -27.05 8.97 -6.71
N HIS A 86 -27.79 8.59 -7.76
CA HIS A 86 -28.50 7.32 -7.83
C HIS A 86 -27.57 6.10 -7.92
N TYR A 87 -26.45 6.20 -8.65
CA TYR A 87 -25.49 5.11 -8.80
C TYR A 87 -24.34 5.15 -7.78
N ARG A 88 -24.23 6.25 -7.03
CA ARG A 88 -23.19 6.42 -6.02
C ARG A 88 -23.54 5.66 -4.75
N ILE A 89 -22.53 5.03 -4.15
CA ILE A 89 -22.65 4.43 -2.82
C ILE A 89 -22.95 5.55 -1.78
N PRO A 90 -23.98 5.38 -0.93
CA PRO A 90 -24.35 6.40 0.04
C PRO A 90 -23.21 6.67 1.03
N LYS A 91 -23.10 7.92 1.48
CA LYS A 91 -22.06 8.37 2.42
C LYS A 91 -22.01 7.51 3.69
N GLU A 92 -23.18 7.13 4.20
CA GLU A 92 -23.30 6.28 5.41
C GLU A 92 -22.64 4.91 5.26
N ALA A 93 -22.64 4.33 4.05
CA ALA A 93 -21.98 3.05 3.82
C ALA A 93 -20.46 3.19 3.92
N TRP A 94 -19.89 4.26 3.36
CA TRP A 94 -18.47 4.58 3.49
C TRP A 94 -18.07 4.86 4.94
N GLU A 95 -18.90 5.60 5.66
CA GLU A 95 -18.67 5.86 7.09
C GLU A 95 -18.63 4.57 7.90
N LYS A 96 -19.58 3.65 7.68
CA LYS A 96 -19.59 2.33 8.34
C LYS A 96 -18.34 1.51 8.01
N ILE A 97 -17.89 1.51 6.75
CA ILE A 97 -16.67 0.81 6.32
C ILE A 97 -15.45 1.40 7.01
N ASN A 98 -15.34 2.74 7.05
CA ASN A 98 -14.20 3.44 7.65
C ASN A 98 -14.15 3.22 9.16
N ILE A 99 -15.29 3.31 9.86
CA ILE A 99 -15.36 3.02 11.30
C ILE A 99 -14.95 1.58 11.56
N LYS A 100 -15.46 0.62 10.76
CA LYS A 100 -15.07 -0.79 10.90
C LYS A 100 -13.56 -0.96 10.71
N HIS A 101 -12.96 -0.37 9.69
CA HIS A 101 -11.52 -0.42 9.47
C HIS A 101 -10.74 0.17 10.64
N LEU A 102 -11.15 1.34 11.13
CA LEU A 102 -10.52 2.00 12.26
C LEU A 102 -10.57 1.13 13.52
N THR A 103 -11.70 0.46 13.78
CA THR A 103 -11.81 -0.45 14.93
C THR A 103 -10.91 -1.67 14.81
N LEU A 104 -10.79 -2.25 13.61
CA LEU A 104 -9.92 -3.41 13.37
C LEU A 104 -8.44 -3.04 13.48
N GLU A 105 -8.04 -1.88 12.97
CA GLU A 105 -6.67 -1.38 13.09
C GLU A 105 -6.31 -1.09 14.54
N ALA A 106 -7.22 -0.50 15.31
CA ALA A 106 -7.02 -0.27 16.74
C ALA A 106 -6.84 -1.58 17.51
N GLN A 107 -7.65 -2.60 17.21
CA GLN A 107 -7.52 -3.93 17.80
C GLN A 107 -6.20 -4.60 17.43
N GLY A 108 -5.83 -4.59 16.14
CA GLY A 108 -4.57 -5.15 15.67
C GLY A 108 -3.34 -4.46 16.28
N ALA A 109 -3.41 -3.15 16.50
CA ALA A 109 -2.35 -2.41 17.19
C ALA A 109 -2.21 -2.85 18.65
N GLN A 110 -3.32 -3.05 19.36
CA GLN A 110 -3.31 -3.54 20.74
C GLN A 110 -2.73 -4.96 20.83
N GLU A 111 -3.14 -5.86 19.95
CA GLU A 111 -2.60 -7.22 19.88
C GLU A 111 -1.09 -7.22 19.60
N MET A 112 -0.64 -6.34 18.71
CA MET A 112 0.78 -6.19 18.42
C MET A 112 1.57 -5.70 19.64
N LEU A 113 1.01 -4.79 20.45
CA LEU A 113 1.64 -4.35 21.70
C LEU A 113 1.77 -5.50 22.70
N ILE A 114 0.74 -6.34 22.85
CA ILE A 114 0.77 -7.51 23.75
C ILE A 114 1.92 -8.46 23.35
N VAL A 115 2.08 -8.72 22.05
CA VAL A 115 3.15 -9.59 21.54
C VAL A 115 4.52 -8.92 21.69
N ALA A 116 4.62 -7.62 21.46
CA ALA A 116 5.87 -6.87 21.61
C ALA A 116 6.34 -6.80 23.06
N ASP A 117 5.41 -6.68 24.01
CA ASP A 117 5.70 -6.65 25.45
C ASP A 117 5.96 -8.05 26.03
N ALA A 118 5.58 -9.11 25.32
CA ALA A 118 5.80 -10.48 25.77
C ALA A 118 7.30 -10.79 25.88
N ARG A 119 7.81 -10.79 27.11
CA ARG A 119 9.18 -11.22 27.42
C ARG A 119 9.20 -12.69 27.78
N ARG A 120 10.26 -13.39 27.38
CA ARG A 120 10.53 -14.74 27.90
C ARG A 120 10.69 -14.67 29.42
N PRO A 121 10.18 -15.65 30.18
CA PRO A 121 10.44 -15.71 31.60
C PRO A 121 11.95 -15.70 31.86
N PRO A 122 12.43 -14.97 32.88
CA PRO A 122 13.85 -14.89 33.18
C PRO A 122 14.36 -16.28 33.56
N VAL A 123 15.28 -16.82 32.75
CA VAL A 123 15.93 -18.11 33.05
C VAL A 123 17.25 -17.84 33.76
N HIS A 124 17.30 -18.14 35.06
CA HIS A 124 18.53 -18.08 35.84
C HIS A 124 19.34 -19.37 35.65
N ARG A 125 20.56 -19.25 35.10
CA ARG A 125 21.46 -20.39 34.89
C ARG A 125 22.41 -20.52 36.07
N PHE A 126 22.19 -21.54 36.88
CA PHE A 126 23.06 -21.86 37.99
C PHE A 126 24.04 -22.98 37.61
N ARG A 127 25.30 -22.85 38.03
CA ARG A 127 26.31 -23.91 37.87
C ARG A 127 25.98 -25.15 38.70
N PHE A 128 25.30 -24.96 39.83
CA PHE A 128 24.96 -26.00 40.79
C PHE A 128 23.48 -25.90 41.17
N PRO A 129 22.56 -26.54 40.42
CA PRO A 129 21.13 -26.51 40.73
C PRO A 129 20.82 -27.23 42.06
N GLN A 130 21.68 -28.15 42.49
CA GLN A 130 21.56 -28.87 43.77
C GLN A 130 21.56 -27.96 45.01
N ARG A 131 21.97 -26.69 44.88
CA ARG A 131 21.95 -25.73 45.99
C ARG A 131 20.54 -25.36 46.46
N PHE A 132 19.52 -25.56 45.63
CA PHE A 132 18.13 -25.31 46.05
C PHE A 132 17.64 -26.37 47.06
N GLU A 133 18.13 -27.60 46.94
CA GLU A 133 17.82 -28.70 47.86
C GLU A 133 18.70 -28.68 49.11
N GLN A 134 19.90 -28.11 49.00
CA GLN A 134 20.87 -28.01 50.10
C GLN A 134 20.59 -26.80 50.98
N HIS A 135 19.56 -26.90 51.82
CA HIS A 135 19.26 -25.90 52.85
C HIS A 135 19.35 -26.50 54.26
N SER A 136 19.73 -25.68 55.24
CA SER A 136 19.82 -26.10 56.63
C SER A 136 18.49 -25.87 57.34
N ALA A 137 17.83 -26.95 57.74
CA ALA A 137 16.51 -26.90 58.39
C ALA A 137 16.42 -25.97 59.63
N HIS A 138 17.54 -25.58 60.24
CA HIS A 138 17.58 -24.85 61.50
C HIS A 138 18.14 -23.43 61.42
N LEU A 139 18.65 -22.98 60.27
CA LEU A 139 19.34 -21.68 60.12
C LEU A 139 18.72 -20.81 59.02
N HIS A 140 17.39 -20.67 59.05
CA HIS A 140 16.67 -19.81 58.12
C HIS A 140 16.22 -18.52 58.81
N PRO A 141 16.65 -17.34 58.32
CA PRO A 141 16.06 -16.09 58.77
C PRO A 141 14.60 -16.03 58.33
N VAL A 142 13.74 -15.49 59.19
CA VAL A 142 12.32 -15.32 58.91
C VAL A 142 12.14 -14.48 57.64
N GLY A 143 11.41 -15.02 56.65
CA GLY A 143 11.17 -14.36 55.36
C GLY A 143 12.32 -14.44 54.34
N GLY A 144 13.42 -15.15 54.64
CA GLY A 144 14.55 -15.29 53.72
C GLY A 144 14.46 -16.49 52.75
N SER A 145 13.49 -17.38 52.94
CA SER A 145 13.30 -18.55 52.10
C SER A 145 12.36 -18.22 50.94
N PRO A 146 12.82 -18.28 49.68
CA PRO A 146 11.93 -18.15 48.53
C PRO A 146 10.99 -19.36 48.44
N ASP A 147 9.75 -19.13 48.00
CA ASP A 147 8.86 -20.22 47.63
C ASP A 147 9.37 -20.89 46.34
N LEU A 148 9.57 -22.22 46.41
CA LEU A 148 10.11 -23.04 45.33
C LEU A 148 9.07 -24.00 44.73
N ALA A 149 7.79 -23.86 45.08
CA ALA A 149 6.73 -24.78 44.65
C ALA A 149 6.58 -24.92 43.12
N ASP A 150 6.94 -23.88 42.35
CA ASP A 150 6.87 -23.86 40.87
C ASP A 150 8.26 -23.94 40.20
N LEU A 151 9.29 -24.42 40.91
CA LEU A 151 10.64 -24.53 40.36
C LEU A 151 10.74 -25.71 39.39
N ALA A 152 10.78 -25.42 38.08
CA ALA A 152 11.10 -26.39 37.04
C ALA A 152 12.60 -26.37 36.68
N VAL A 153 13.35 -27.39 37.11
CA VAL A 153 14.75 -27.58 36.70
C VAL A 153 14.79 -28.24 35.33
N LYS A 154 15.38 -27.55 34.35
CA LYS A 154 15.59 -28.10 33.01
C LYS A 154 16.97 -28.78 32.93
N ASP A 155 16.98 -30.12 32.96
CA ASP A 155 18.15 -30.91 32.59
C ASP A 155 18.33 -30.93 31.06
N ARG A 156 19.60 -31.09 30.63
CA ARG A 156 20.03 -30.91 29.24
C ARG A 156 19.38 -31.89 28.26
#